data_AF-A0A7L2TY72-F1
#
_entry.id   AF-A0A7L2TY72-F1
#
_cell.length_a   1.000
_cell.length_b   1.000
_cell.length_c   1.000
_cell.angle_alpha   90.00
_cell.angle_beta   90.00
_cell.angle_gamma   90.00
#
_symmetry.space_group_name_H-M   'P 1'
#
loop_
_entity.id
_entity.type
_entity.pdbx_description
1 polymer ?
#
loop_
_entity_poly.entity_id
_entity_poly.type
_entity_poly.pdbx_seq_one_letter_code
_entity_poly.pdbx_strand_id
1 'polypeptide(L)'
;GLKISVLWTLYYGILSGFAPIYSWILVLRGLVGFGIGGVPQSVTLYAEFLPMKARAKCILLIEVFWALGTVFEVLLAVVVMPTLGWRWLLILSALPLLLFAGLCFWLPESARYDVLSGNQEKALATLKRIATENGAPMPLGKLVISRQEDRGKMRDLFTPHFRWTTLLLWFIWFSNAFSYYGLVLLTTELFQAGDVCSISSRRQEVKAKCSLTCEYLTEEDYTDLLWTTLSEFPGVLVTLWIIDRIGRKKTMALSFLVFSFCSLLLFLCVGRNVLTVLLFIARAFISGGFQAAYVYTPEVYPTATRALGLGTCSGMARVGALITPFIAQVMLESSVYLTLVVYSGCCLLAALASCFLPIETKGRGLQESSHKEWGQEMVGRGSHSPG
;
A
#
# COMPACT_ATOMS: atom_id res chain seq x y z
N GLY A 1 -12.40 11.97 13.11
CA GLY A 1 -11.66 11.87 11.83
C GLY A 1 -12.13 10.71 10.99
N LEU A 2 -11.93 9.47 11.47
CA LEU A 2 -12.26 8.23 10.75
C LEU A 2 -13.70 8.17 10.21
N LYS A 3 -14.70 8.46 11.06
CA LYS A 3 -16.13 8.47 10.69
C LYS A 3 -16.42 9.35 9.47
N ILE A 4 -15.82 10.54 9.43
CA ILE A 4 -16.02 11.51 8.33
C ILE A 4 -15.42 10.96 7.04
N SER A 5 -14.20 10.43 7.09
CA SER A 5 -13.54 9.84 5.90
C SER A 5 -14.31 8.64 5.35
N VAL A 6 -14.82 7.76 6.22
CA VAL A 6 -15.63 6.59 5.83
C VAL A 6 -16.94 7.02 5.18
N LEU A 7 -17.70 7.90 5.82
CA LEU A 7 -18.98 8.39 5.29
C LEU A 7 -18.79 9.17 3.98
N TRP A 8 -17.72 9.96 3.87
CA TRP A 8 -17.35 10.68 2.66
C TRP A 8 -17.08 9.71 1.50
N THR A 9 -16.22 8.71 1.74
CA THR A 9 -15.88 7.70 0.74
C THR A 9 -17.09 6.89 0.31
N LEU A 10 -17.95 6.52 1.27
CA LEU A 10 -19.19 5.79 1.02
C LEU A 10 -20.17 6.60 0.16
N TYR A 11 -20.43 7.85 0.54
CA TYR A 11 -21.37 8.73 -0.16
C TYR A 11 -20.95 8.96 -1.61
N TYR A 12 -19.70 9.38 -1.84
CA TYR A 12 -19.22 9.63 -3.20
C TYR A 12 -18.98 8.34 -4.00
N GLY A 13 -18.70 7.21 -3.32
CA GLY A 13 -18.61 5.89 -3.94
C GLY A 13 -19.94 5.44 -4.54
N ILE A 14 -21.02 5.47 -3.75
CA ILE A 14 -22.37 5.14 -4.22
C ILE A 14 -22.82 6.13 -5.30
N LEU A 15 -22.59 7.43 -5.08
CA LEU A 15 -22.97 8.48 -6.03
C LEU A 15 -22.27 8.30 -7.41
N SER A 16 -21.06 7.72 -7.43
CA SER A 16 -20.36 7.40 -8.69
C SER A 16 -21.12 6.41 -9.58
N GLY A 17 -21.92 5.51 -9.00
CA GLY A 17 -22.76 4.57 -9.76
C GLY A 17 -23.92 5.26 -10.50
N PHE A 18 -24.31 6.46 -10.07
CA PHE A 18 -25.41 7.23 -10.67
C PHE A 18 -24.94 8.26 -11.70
N ALA A 19 -23.66 8.30 -12.07
CA ALA A 19 -23.11 9.28 -12.99
C ALA A 19 -23.66 9.12 -14.44
N PRO A 20 -24.43 10.10 -14.99
CA PRO A 20 -24.85 10.19 -16.39
C PRO A 20 -23.75 10.58 -17.37
N ILE A 21 -22.73 11.34 -16.94
CA ILE A 21 -21.67 11.85 -17.82
C ILE A 21 -20.28 11.58 -17.28
N TYR A 22 -19.30 11.49 -18.19
CA TYR A 22 -17.91 11.17 -17.88
C TYR A 22 -17.25 12.18 -16.91
N SER A 23 -17.49 13.49 -17.09
CA SER A 23 -16.93 14.50 -16.18
C SER A 23 -17.43 14.33 -14.75
N TRP A 24 -18.65 13.81 -14.57
CA TRP A 24 -19.21 13.63 -13.24
C TRP A 24 -18.55 12.45 -12.51
N ILE A 25 -18.31 11.32 -13.20
CA ILE A 25 -17.56 10.21 -12.61
C ILE A 25 -16.11 10.61 -12.28
N LEU A 26 -15.46 11.45 -13.10
CA LEU A 26 -14.12 11.96 -12.79
C LEU A 26 -14.08 12.75 -11.47
N VAL A 27 -14.99 13.71 -11.30
CA VAL A 27 -15.07 14.51 -10.07
C VAL A 27 -15.40 13.64 -8.87
N LEU A 28 -16.38 12.75 -9.00
CA LEU A 28 -16.80 11.85 -7.91
C LEU A 28 -15.68 10.89 -7.50
N ARG A 29 -14.96 10.30 -8.46
CA ARG A 29 -13.78 9.46 -8.18
C ARG A 29 -12.64 10.24 -7.54
N GLY A 30 -12.44 11.50 -7.92
CA GLY A 30 -11.51 12.40 -7.23
C GLY A 30 -11.89 12.61 -5.76
N LEU A 31 -13.17 12.81 -5.46
CA LEU A 31 -13.68 12.96 -4.09
C LEU A 31 -13.59 11.66 -3.28
N VAL A 32 -13.82 10.49 -3.91
CA VAL A 32 -13.55 9.17 -3.31
C VAL A 32 -12.07 9.04 -2.96
N GLY A 33 -11.16 9.41 -3.86
CA GLY A 33 -9.72 9.40 -3.62
C GLY A 33 -9.30 10.26 -2.41
N PHE A 34 -9.91 11.45 -2.26
CA PHE A 34 -9.71 12.29 -1.08
C PHE A 34 -10.17 11.58 0.20
N GLY A 35 -11.32 10.90 0.17
CA GLY A 35 -11.84 10.11 1.29
C GLY A 35 -10.90 8.97 1.71
N ILE A 36 -10.34 8.23 0.73
CA ILE A 36 -9.36 7.15 0.95
C ILE A 36 -8.09 7.67 1.62
N GLY A 37 -7.73 8.95 1.44
CA GLY A 37 -6.63 9.60 2.16
C GLY A 37 -6.76 9.54 3.69
N GLY A 38 -7.98 9.35 4.22
CA GLY A 38 -8.23 9.15 5.65
C GLY A 38 -8.07 7.72 6.17
N VAL A 39 -7.83 6.73 5.31
CA VAL A 39 -7.62 5.32 5.70
C VAL A 39 -6.52 5.14 6.76
N PRO A 40 -5.36 5.83 6.73
CA PRO A 40 -4.33 5.69 7.78
C PRO A 40 -4.82 5.98 9.21
N GLN A 41 -5.95 6.68 9.37
CA GLN A 41 -6.58 6.90 10.67
C GLN A 41 -7.09 5.60 11.29
N SER A 42 -7.59 4.64 10.50
CA SER A 42 -8.04 3.35 11.02
C SER A 42 -6.87 2.52 11.56
N VAL A 43 -5.75 2.52 10.84
CA VAL A 43 -4.51 1.84 11.27
C VAL A 43 -3.97 2.47 12.56
N THR A 44 -4.03 3.80 12.66
CA THR A 44 -3.60 4.53 13.86
C THR A 44 -4.47 4.18 15.07
N LEU A 45 -5.80 4.25 14.91
CA LEU A 45 -6.74 3.89 15.97
C LEU A 45 -6.52 2.45 16.42
N TYR A 46 -6.43 1.51 15.48
CA TYR A 46 -6.17 0.10 15.77
C TYR A 46 -4.85 -0.10 16.52
N ALA A 47 -3.77 0.56 16.08
CA ALA A 47 -2.47 0.47 16.72
C ALA A 47 -2.47 0.99 18.16
N GLU A 48 -3.33 1.95 18.52
CA GLU A 48 -3.43 2.51 19.87
C GLU A 48 -4.10 1.58 20.88
N PHE A 49 -4.98 0.67 20.45
CA PHE A 49 -5.57 -0.36 21.30
C PHE A 49 -4.66 -1.59 21.50
N LEU A 50 -3.62 -1.72 20.69
CA LEU A 50 -2.74 -2.89 20.70
C LEU A 50 -1.54 -2.74 21.65
N PRO A 51 -1.14 -3.81 22.35
CA PRO A 51 0.08 -3.81 23.14
C PRO A 51 1.31 -3.75 22.22
N MET A 52 2.38 -3.10 22.70
CA MET A 52 3.62 -2.87 21.94
C MET A 52 4.19 -4.15 21.30
N LYS A 53 4.10 -5.29 22.01
CA LYS A 53 4.61 -6.59 21.54
C LYS A 53 3.83 -7.20 20.36
N ALA A 54 2.53 -6.93 20.26
CA ALA A 54 1.66 -7.51 19.22
C ALA A 54 1.41 -6.55 18.06
N ARG A 55 1.68 -5.25 18.25
CA ARG A 55 1.37 -4.19 17.28
C ARG A 55 1.89 -4.49 15.87
N ALA A 56 3.15 -4.91 15.73
CA ALA A 56 3.73 -5.19 14.41
C ALA A 56 3.01 -6.33 13.67
N LYS A 57 2.74 -7.45 14.36
CA LYS A 57 2.00 -8.60 13.78
C LYS A 57 0.59 -8.22 13.36
N CYS A 58 -0.08 -7.40 14.16
CA CYS A 58 -1.45 -6.98 13.88
C CYS A 58 -1.52 -5.96 12.74
N ILE A 59 -0.54 -5.07 12.60
CA ILE A 59 -0.45 -4.16 11.44
C ILE A 59 -0.23 -4.96 10.16
N LEU A 60 0.62 -6.00 10.18
CA LEU A 60 0.79 -6.90 9.03
C LEU A 60 -0.50 -7.66 8.67
N LEU A 61 -1.34 -7.99 9.64
CA LEU A 61 -2.65 -8.61 9.40
C LEU A 61 -3.59 -7.68 8.61
N ILE A 62 -3.47 -6.35 8.74
CA ILE A 62 -4.28 -5.39 7.97
C ILE A 62 -3.99 -5.53 6.47
N GLU A 63 -2.75 -5.80 6.08
CA GLU A 63 -2.37 -5.97 4.67
C GLU A 63 -3.03 -7.21 4.03
N VAL A 64 -3.34 -8.24 4.82
CA VAL A 64 -4.11 -9.40 4.32
C VAL A 64 -5.51 -8.98 3.89
N PHE A 65 -6.12 -8.01 4.57
CA PHE A 65 -7.41 -7.46 4.18
C PHE A 65 -7.35 -6.66 2.87
N TRP A 66 -6.19 -6.10 2.51
CA TRP A 66 -6.00 -5.51 1.18
C TRP A 66 -6.13 -6.58 0.09
N ALA A 67 -5.43 -7.71 0.24
CA ALA A 67 -5.52 -8.84 -0.69
C ALA A 67 -6.93 -9.49 -0.73
N LEU A 68 -7.61 -9.59 0.42
CA LEU A 68 -9.01 -10.04 0.46
C LEU A 68 -9.93 -9.07 -0.29
N GLY A 69 -9.70 -7.77 -0.17
CA GLY A 69 -10.45 -6.74 -0.88
C GLY A 69 -10.25 -6.82 -2.39
N THR A 70 -9.02 -7.00 -2.87
CA THR A 70 -8.72 -7.11 -4.31
C THR A 70 -9.37 -8.35 -4.93
N VAL A 71 -9.32 -9.50 -4.24
CA VAL A 71 -9.99 -10.73 -4.70
C VAL A 71 -11.52 -10.60 -4.64
N PHE A 72 -12.05 -10.01 -3.57
CA PHE A 72 -13.49 -9.73 -3.47
C PHE A 72 -13.98 -8.87 -4.63
N GLU A 73 -13.24 -7.80 -4.98
CA GLU A 73 -13.60 -6.91 -6.09
C GLU A 73 -13.59 -7.64 -7.44
N VAL A 74 -12.60 -8.50 -7.68
CA VAL A 74 -12.51 -9.29 -8.92
C VAL A 74 -13.66 -10.29 -9.02
N LEU A 75 -13.95 -11.02 -7.94
CA LEU A 75 -15.10 -11.94 -7.88
C LEU A 75 -16.43 -11.22 -8.11
N LEU A 76 -16.58 -10.04 -7.51
CA LEU A 76 -17.75 -9.20 -7.71
C LEU A 76 -17.84 -8.75 -9.19
N ALA A 77 -16.73 -8.37 -9.80
CA ALA A 77 -16.68 -8.01 -11.21
C ALA A 77 -17.10 -9.16 -12.13
N VAL A 78 -16.66 -10.40 -11.86
CA VAL A 78 -17.05 -11.59 -12.67
C VAL A 78 -18.57 -11.79 -12.69
N VAL A 79 -19.24 -11.58 -11.55
CA VAL A 79 -20.69 -11.81 -11.43
C VAL A 79 -21.51 -10.63 -11.96
N VAL A 80 -21.06 -9.41 -11.68
CA VAL A 80 -21.85 -8.18 -11.87
C VAL A 80 -21.64 -7.59 -13.26
N MET A 81 -20.43 -7.63 -13.81
CA MET A 81 -20.14 -7.00 -15.11
C MET A 81 -20.96 -7.58 -16.27
N PRO A 82 -21.14 -8.92 -16.40
CA PRO A 82 -21.92 -9.49 -17.50
C PRO A 82 -23.43 -9.22 -17.42
N THR A 83 -23.96 -8.99 -16.21
CA THR A 83 -25.42 -8.95 -15.95
C THR A 83 -25.95 -7.54 -15.71
N LEU A 84 -25.29 -6.78 -14.82
CA LEU A 84 -25.76 -5.51 -14.28
C LEU A 84 -24.87 -4.32 -14.71
N GLY A 85 -23.64 -4.60 -15.14
CA GLY A 85 -22.69 -3.60 -15.63
C GLY A 85 -21.98 -2.80 -14.53
N TRP A 86 -21.13 -1.86 -14.97
CA TRP A 86 -20.18 -1.15 -14.10
C TRP A 86 -20.82 -0.28 -13.01
N ARG A 87 -22.04 0.23 -13.23
CA ARG A 87 -22.74 1.08 -12.24
C ARG A 87 -23.04 0.32 -10.96
N TRP A 88 -23.56 -0.90 -11.11
CA TRP A 88 -23.84 -1.79 -9.99
C TRP A 88 -22.56 -2.30 -9.34
N LEU A 89 -21.49 -2.51 -10.10
CA LEU A 89 -20.18 -2.84 -9.53
C LEU A 89 -19.69 -1.77 -8.55
N LEU A 90 -19.82 -0.48 -8.89
CA LEU A 90 -19.46 0.63 -7.99
C LEU A 90 -20.34 0.71 -6.74
N ILE A 91 -21.63 0.42 -6.86
CA ILE A 91 -22.57 0.46 -5.72
C ILE A 91 -22.33 -0.73 -4.80
N LEU A 92 -22.16 -1.93 -5.35
CA LEU A 92 -21.98 -3.17 -4.59
C LEU A 92 -20.59 -3.22 -3.93
N SER A 93 -19.55 -2.66 -4.55
CA SER A 93 -18.22 -2.53 -3.92
C SER A 93 -18.23 -1.59 -2.71
N ALA A 94 -19.23 -0.72 -2.57
CA ALA A 94 -19.41 0.13 -1.39
C ALA A 94 -20.06 -0.59 -0.19
N LEU A 95 -20.58 -1.82 -0.35
CA LEU A 95 -21.29 -2.55 0.71
C LEU A 95 -20.42 -2.86 1.95
N PRO A 96 -19.17 -3.35 1.83
CA PRO A 96 -18.33 -3.57 3.00
C PRO A 96 -18.07 -2.28 3.78
N LEU A 97 -17.95 -1.16 3.06
CA LEU A 97 -17.76 0.16 3.67
C LEU A 97 -19.02 0.66 4.37
N LEU A 98 -20.21 0.36 3.83
CA LEU A 98 -21.51 0.65 4.47
C LEU A 98 -21.63 -0.07 5.81
N LEU A 99 -21.30 -1.37 5.84
CA LEU A 99 -21.27 -2.16 7.07
C LEU A 99 -20.28 -1.57 8.07
N PHE A 100 -19.08 -1.23 7.62
CA PHE A 100 -18.07 -0.60 8.48
C PHE A 100 -18.50 0.78 9.00
N ALA A 101 -19.20 1.58 8.20
CA ALA A 101 -19.75 2.87 8.62
C ALA A 101 -20.78 2.72 9.75
N GLY A 102 -21.64 1.70 9.67
CA GLY A 102 -22.55 1.33 10.75
C GLY A 102 -21.80 0.91 12.02
N LEU A 103 -20.77 0.07 11.87
CA LEU A 103 -19.95 -0.39 12.99
C LEU A 103 -19.15 0.73 13.68
N CYS A 104 -18.74 1.76 12.91
CA CYS A 104 -17.99 2.89 13.42
C CYS A 104 -18.70 3.66 14.54
N PHE A 105 -20.03 3.61 14.64
CA PHE A 105 -20.76 4.24 15.74
C PHE A 105 -20.51 3.59 17.10
N TRP A 106 -20.17 2.30 17.13
CA TRP A 106 -19.83 1.56 18.34
C TRP A 106 -18.34 1.54 18.68
N LEU A 107 -17.47 1.99 17.76
CA LEU A 107 -16.04 2.07 18.05
C LEU A 107 -15.76 3.15 19.11
N PRO A 108 -15.17 2.78 20.27
CA PRO A 108 -14.71 3.76 21.24
C PRO A 108 -13.51 4.54 20.68
N GLU A 109 -13.35 5.77 21.14
CA GLU A 109 -12.12 6.52 20.91
C GLU A 109 -10.99 5.98 21.79
N SER A 110 -9.74 6.19 21.37
CA SER A 110 -8.60 5.69 22.12
C SER A 110 -8.40 6.44 23.42
N ALA A 111 -7.95 5.73 24.46
CA ALA A 111 -7.61 6.35 25.74
C ALA A 111 -6.52 7.43 25.57
N ARG A 112 -5.61 7.27 24.61
CA ARG A 112 -4.56 8.23 24.30
C ARG A 112 -5.14 9.54 23.75
N TYR A 113 -6.08 9.45 22.81
CA TYR A 113 -6.77 10.62 22.27
C TYR A 113 -7.59 11.34 23.34
N ASP A 114 -8.33 10.59 24.17
CA ASP A 114 -9.15 11.17 25.23
C ASP A 114 -8.29 11.90 26.28
N VAL A 115 -7.13 11.35 26.68
CA VAL A 115 -6.16 12.05 27.55
C VAL A 115 -5.64 13.33 26.91
N LEU A 116 -5.28 13.30 25.63
CA LEU A 116 -4.78 14.48 24.91
C LEU A 116 -5.84 15.55 24.70
N SER A 117 -7.11 15.15 24.58
CA SER A 117 -8.26 16.04 24.43
C SER A 117 -8.73 16.64 25.76
N GLY A 118 -8.10 16.27 26.88
CA GLY A 118 -8.45 16.73 28.23
C GLY A 118 -9.50 15.87 28.94
N ASN A 119 -10.03 14.83 28.31
CA ASN A 119 -11.07 13.96 28.84
C ASN A 119 -10.49 12.78 29.63
N GLN A 120 -9.83 13.06 30.76
CA GLN A 120 -9.14 12.03 31.55
C GLN A 120 -10.08 10.95 32.12
N GLU A 121 -11.29 11.31 32.53
CA GLU A 121 -12.28 10.36 33.08
C GLU A 121 -12.69 9.32 32.04
N LYS A 122 -12.95 9.77 30.81
CA LYS A 122 -13.32 8.90 29.70
C LYS A 122 -12.18 7.95 29.31
N ALA A 123 -10.94 8.46 29.31
CA ALA A 123 -9.77 7.63 29.09
C ALA A 123 -9.61 6.53 30.15
N LEU A 124 -9.82 6.85 31.43
CA LEU A 124 -9.82 5.87 32.52
C LEU A 124 -10.92 4.83 32.36
N ALA A 125 -12.13 5.25 31.97
CA ALA A 125 -13.24 4.33 31.71
C ALA A 125 -12.91 3.36 30.57
N THR A 126 -12.34 3.85 29.47
CA THR A 126 -11.89 3.03 28.34
C THR A 126 -10.79 2.04 28.77
N LEU A 127 -9.79 2.48 29.54
CA LEU A 127 -8.73 1.59 30.05
C LEU A 127 -9.28 0.55 31.03
N LYS A 128 -10.21 0.92 31.90
CA LYS A 128 -10.88 0.00 32.82
C LYS A 128 -11.63 -1.08 32.07
N ARG A 129 -12.36 -0.70 31.01
CA ARG A 129 -13.08 -1.63 30.13
C ARG A 129 -12.11 -2.61 29.46
N ILE A 130 -11.02 -2.12 28.87
CA ILE A 130 -10.00 -2.97 28.24
C ILE A 130 -9.38 -3.94 29.25
N ALA A 131 -9.07 -3.47 30.46
CA ALA A 131 -8.52 -4.31 31.53
C ALA A 131 -9.50 -5.43 31.93
N THR A 132 -10.79 -5.11 32.09
CA THR A 132 -11.82 -6.10 32.41
C THR A 132 -12.05 -7.12 31.28
N GLU A 133 -12.07 -6.68 30.02
CA GLU A 133 -12.27 -7.56 28.86
C GLU A 133 -11.05 -8.48 28.64
N ASN A 134 -9.84 -8.00 28.92
CA ASN A 134 -8.61 -8.79 28.82
C ASN A 134 -8.32 -9.66 30.07
N GLY A 135 -9.15 -9.57 31.12
CA GLY A 135 -8.89 -10.25 32.40
C GLY A 135 -7.58 -9.81 33.08
N ALA A 136 -7.10 -8.60 32.78
CA ALA A 136 -5.83 -8.08 33.27
C ALA A 136 -6.05 -7.00 34.34
N PRO A 137 -5.16 -6.87 35.35
CA PRO A 137 -5.27 -5.79 36.32
C PRO A 137 -5.04 -4.43 35.66
N MET A 138 -5.73 -3.40 36.14
CA MET A 138 -5.47 -2.03 35.70
C MET A 138 -4.03 -1.63 36.08
N PRO A 139 -3.26 -1.03 35.15
CA PRO A 139 -1.93 -0.54 35.48
C PRO A 139 -2.00 0.51 36.59
N LEU A 140 -1.13 0.37 37.60
CA LEU A 140 -1.03 1.30 38.72
C LEU A 140 -0.38 2.61 38.24
N GLY A 141 -0.97 3.75 38.61
CA GLY A 141 -0.41 5.07 38.32
C GLY A 141 -1.47 6.12 37.96
N LYS A 142 -1.01 7.36 37.77
CA LYS A 142 -1.84 8.46 37.27
C LYS A 142 -1.60 8.63 35.78
N LEU A 143 -2.66 8.85 35.00
CA LEU A 143 -2.52 9.23 33.59
C LEU A 143 -1.84 10.59 33.51
N VAL A 144 -0.59 10.58 33.06
CA VAL A 144 0.17 11.80 32.78
C VAL A 144 0.12 12.04 31.28
N ILE A 145 -0.22 13.28 30.90
CA ILE A 145 -0.07 13.72 29.52
C ILE A 145 1.44 13.82 29.26
N SER A 146 2.00 12.85 28.55
CA SER A 146 3.30 13.06 27.93
C SER A 146 3.09 14.08 26.81
N ARG A 147 3.38 15.36 27.09
CA ARG A 147 3.49 16.36 26.04
C ARG A 147 4.64 15.92 25.16
N GLN A 148 4.31 15.42 23.97
CA GLN A 148 5.29 15.18 22.94
C GLN A 148 5.74 16.56 22.44
N GLU A 149 6.73 17.16 23.12
CA GLU A 149 7.16 18.55 22.91
C GLU A 149 7.72 18.79 21.50
N ASP A 150 8.29 17.76 20.88
CA ASP A 150 8.79 17.82 19.51
C ASP A 150 7.91 16.98 18.57
N ARG A 151 6.90 17.61 17.97
CA ARG A 151 6.38 17.14 16.68
C ARG A 151 7.48 17.43 15.66
N GLY A 152 8.06 16.38 15.06
CA GLY A 152 9.09 16.53 14.05
C GLY A 152 8.66 17.53 12.96
N LYS A 153 9.60 18.25 12.38
CA LYS A 153 9.36 19.15 11.25
C LYS A 153 9.75 18.42 9.97
N MET A 154 9.14 18.79 8.84
CA MET A 154 9.50 18.22 7.54
C MET A 154 10.99 18.42 7.21
N ARG A 155 11.60 19.48 7.73
CA ARG A 155 13.05 19.76 7.62
C ARG A 155 13.91 18.70 8.31
N ASP A 156 13.41 18.03 9.35
CA ASP A 156 14.16 17.05 10.12
C ASP A 156 14.44 15.78 9.28
N LEU A 157 13.59 15.49 8.30
CA LEU A 157 13.77 14.41 7.32
C LEU A 157 14.97 14.65 6.38
N PHE A 158 15.37 15.91 6.21
CA PHE A 158 16.46 16.33 5.32
C PHE A 158 17.74 16.70 6.08
N THR A 159 17.82 16.34 7.36
CA THR A 159 19.08 16.43 8.10
C THR A 159 20.16 15.58 7.44
N PRO A 160 21.45 15.95 7.56
CA PRO A 160 22.56 15.27 6.88
C PRO A 160 22.56 13.74 7.06
N HIS A 161 22.05 13.29 8.21
CA HIS A 161 21.97 11.89 8.57
C HIS A 161 20.79 11.15 7.91
N PHE A 162 19.61 11.78 7.77
CA PHE A 162 18.43 11.13 7.18
C PHE A 162 18.23 11.41 5.69
N ARG A 163 18.81 12.50 5.14
CA ARG A 163 18.52 12.98 3.77
C ARG A 163 18.63 11.90 2.70
N TRP A 164 19.69 11.08 2.73
CA TRP A 164 19.90 10.01 1.76
C TRP A 164 18.88 8.89 1.93
N THR A 165 18.58 8.53 3.17
CA THR A 165 17.57 7.52 3.48
C THR A 165 16.18 7.98 3.03
N THR A 166 15.83 9.24 3.29
CA THR A 166 14.55 9.84 2.86
C THR A 166 14.43 9.87 1.34
N LEU A 167 15.45 10.31 0.62
CA LEU A 167 15.41 10.37 -0.86
C LEU A 167 15.32 8.97 -1.48
N LEU A 168 16.10 8.00 -0.97
CA LEU A 168 16.04 6.62 -1.43
C LEU A 168 14.67 5.99 -1.12
N LEU A 169 14.12 6.23 0.07
CA LEU A 169 12.80 5.73 0.43
C LEU A 169 11.69 6.37 -0.42
N TRP A 170 11.75 7.67 -0.69
CA TRP A 170 10.80 8.31 -1.59
C TRP A 170 10.80 7.65 -2.98
N PHE A 171 11.98 7.37 -3.52
CA PHE A 171 12.10 6.68 -4.80
C PHE A 171 11.62 5.22 -4.71
N ILE A 172 11.95 4.49 -3.65
CA ILE A 172 11.48 3.11 -3.44
C ILE A 172 9.95 3.06 -3.38
N TRP A 173 9.32 3.95 -2.60
CA TRP A 173 7.86 4.03 -2.48
C TRP A 173 7.19 4.45 -3.78
N PHE A 174 7.79 5.41 -4.50
CA PHE A 174 7.39 5.78 -5.85
C PHE A 174 7.34 4.55 -6.75
N SER A 175 8.47 3.85 -6.89
CA SER A 175 8.61 2.69 -7.79
C SER A 175 7.72 1.53 -7.38
N ASN A 176 7.54 1.30 -6.08
CA ASN A 176 6.65 0.27 -5.55
C ASN A 176 5.20 0.50 -5.98
N ALA A 177 4.67 1.71 -5.80
CA ALA A 177 3.31 2.03 -6.20
C ALA A 177 3.16 2.12 -7.72
N PHE A 178 4.13 2.73 -8.39
CA PHE A 178 4.19 2.79 -9.85
C PHE A 178 4.08 1.40 -10.45
N SER A 179 4.90 0.44 -10.01
CA SER A 179 4.91 -0.91 -10.55
C SER A 179 3.75 -1.79 -10.06
N TYR A 180 3.30 -1.65 -8.81
CA TYR A 180 2.14 -2.40 -8.31
C TYR A 180 0.87 -2.05 -9.08
N TYR A 181 0.49 -0.76 -9.10
CA TYR A 181 -0.69 -0.33 -9.85
C TYR A 181 -0.48 -0.46 -11.36
N GLY A 182 0.76 -0.31 -11.83
CA GLY A 182 1.13 -0.47 -13.24
C GLY A 182 0.89 -1.88 -13.73
N LEU A 183 1.31 -2.88 -12.95
CA LEU A 183 1.04 -4.28 -13.24
C LEU A 183 -0.45 -4.59 -13.24
N VAL A 184 -1.22 -4.05 -12.30
CA VAL A 184 -2.68 -4.26 -12.24
C VAL A 184 -3.36 -3.76 -13.51
N LEU A 185 -3.03 -2.55 -13.98
CA LEU A 185 -3.57 -2.00 -15.22
C LEU A 185 -3.03 -2.72 -16.47
N LEU A 186 -1.74 -3.04 -16.49
CA LEU A 186 -1.12 -3.75 -17.60
C LEU A 186 -1.74 -5.14 -17.77
N THR A 187 -2.08 -5.82 -16.68
CA THR A 187 -2.68 -7.17 -16.70
C THR A 187 -3.99 -7.17 -17.47
N THR A 188 -4.88 -6.19 -17.25
CA THR A 188 -6.17 -6.13 -17.96
C THR A 188 -5.97 -5.89 -19.45
N GLU A 189 -5.10 -4.94 -19.80
CA GLU A 189 -4.82 -4.60 -21.21
C GLU A 189 -4.12 -5.74 -21.96
N LEU A 190 -3.19 -6.44 -21.30
CA LEU A 190 -2.42 -7.52 -21.93
C LEU A 190 -3.27 -8.77 -22.18
N PHE A 191 -4.29 -9.03 -21.36
CA PHE A 191 -5.26 -10.08 -21.63
C PHE A 191 -6.27 -9.68 -22.71
N GLN A 192 -6.72 -8.42 -22.74
CA GLN A 192 -7.59 -7.91 -23.80
C GLN A 192 -6.91 -7.88 -25.18
N ALA A 193 -5.62 -7.51 -25.24
CA ALA A 193 -4.87 -7.42 -26.49
C ALA A 193 -4.58 -8.79 -27.15
N GLY A 194 -4.82 -9.90 -26.46
CA GLY A 194 -4.44 -11.25 -26.89
C GLY A 194 -2.95 -11.57 -26.67
N ASP A 195 -2.53 -12.82 -26.96
CA ASP A 195 -1.16 -13.30 -26.71
C ASP A 195 -0.10 -12.30 -27.21
N VAL A 196 0.96 -12.06 -26.43
CA VAL A 196 2.07 -11.14 -26.77
C VAL A 196 2.69 -11.43 -28.14
N CYS A 197 2.65 -12.69 -28.57
CA CYS A 197 3.07 -13.15 -29.90
C CYS A 197 2.19 -12.61 -31.05
N SER A 198 0.89 -12.47 -30.81
CA SER A 198 -0.05 -11.91 -31.80
C SER A 198 0.21 -10.41 -32.02
N ILE A 199 0.67 -9.70 -30.98
CA ILE A 199 1.06 -8.28 -31.04
C ILE A 199 2.34 -8.10 -31.86
N SER A 200 3.34 -8.96 -31.66
CA SER A 200 4.60 -8.95 -32.43
C SER A 200 4.41 -9.24 -33.92
N SER A 201 3.47 -10.14 -34.26
CA SER A 201 3.13 -10.45 -35.66
C SER A 201 2.29 -9.35 -36.33
N ARG A 202 1.54 -8.56 -35.54
CA ARG A 202 0.75 -7.41 -36.01
C ARG A 202 1.63 -6.16 -36.18
N ARG A 203 2.74 -6.31 -36.91
CA ARG A 203 3.60 -5.20 -37.40
C ARG A 203 2.98 -4.46 -38.59
N GLN A 204 1.66 -4.43 -38.66
CA GLN A 204 0.90 -3.85 -39.77
C GLN A 204 0.02 -2.73 -39.21
N GLU A 205 0.48 -1.50 -39.46
CA GLU A 205 -0.22 -0.23 -39.24
C GLU A 205 -1.22 -0.25 -38.08
N VAL A 206 -0.75 0.13 -36.89
CA VAL A 206 -1.63 0.74 -35.89
C VAL A 206 -2.08 2.09 -36.47
N LYS A 207 -2.99 2.05 -37.45
CA LYS A 207 -3.94 3.15 -37.59
C LYS A 207 -4.61 3.21 -36.25
N ALA A 208 -4.53 4.36 -35.58
CA ALA A 208 -5.38 4.67 -34.45
C ALA A 208 -6.83 4.53 -34.92
N LYS A 209 -7.35 3.31 -34.88
CA LYS A 209 -8.77 3.07 -34.92
C LYS A 209 -9.24 3.59 -33.58
N CYS A 210 -9.61 4.85 -33.56
CA CYS A 210 -10.67 5.34 -32.70
C CYS A 210 -11.94 4.56 -33.07
N SER A 211 -11.96 3.27 -32.75
CA SER A 211 -13.19 2.51 -32.72
C SER A 211 -13.69 2.66 -31.29
N LEU A 212 -14.77 3.41 -31.13
CA LEU A 212 -15.59 3.51 -29.92
C LEU A 212 -16.20 2.14 -29.50
N THR A 213 -15.58 1.02 -29.87
CA THR A 213 -16.00 -0.34 -29.52
C THR A 213 -15.35 -0.71 -28.20
N CYS A 214 -16.12 -0.66 -27.13
CA CYS A 214 -15.75 -1.27 -25.86
C CYS A 214 -15.72 -2.79 -26.05
N GLU A 215 -14.52 -3.39 -26.06
CA GLU A 215 -14.37 -4.83 -25.93
C GLU A 215 -14.51 -5.22 -24.45
N TYR A 216 -15.56 -5.98 -24.16
CA TYR A 216 -15.78 -6.51 -22.82
C TYR A 216 -14.79 -7.64 -22.54
N LEU A 217 -14.31 -7.73 -21.29
CA LEU A 217 -13.54 -8.88 -20.85
C LEU A 217 -14.37 -10.15 -20.97
N THR A 218 -13.74 -11.22 -21.45
CA THR A 218 -14.34 -12.54 -21.50
C THR A 218 -14.25 -13.24 -20.15
N GLU A 219 -15.03 -14.31 -19.96
CA GLU A 219 -14.95 -15.12 -18.73
C GLU A 219 -13.53 -15.63 -18.46
N GLU A 220 -12.80 -16.01 -19.52
CA GLU A 220 -11.40 -16.45 -19.42
C GLU A 220 -10.49 -15.33 -18.86
N ASP A 221 -10.66 -14.08 -19.31
CA ASP A 221 -9.86 -12.94 -18.85
C ASP A 221 -10.12 -12.63 -17.37
N TYR A 222 -11.38 -12.76 -16.93
CA TYR A 222 -11.74 -12.65 -15.52
C TYR A 222 -11.13 -13.76 -14.67
N THR A 223 -11.07 -15.00 -15.18
CA THR A 223 -10.40 -16.10 -14.45
C THR A 223 -8.89 -15.88 -14.34
N ASP A 224 -8.23 -15.37 -15.38
CA ASP A 224 -6.81 -15.04 -15.32
C ASP A 224 -6.52 -13.85 -14.40
N LEU A 225 -7.39 -12.83 -14.38
CA LEU A 225 -7.35 -11.77 -13.37
C LEU A 225 -7.50 -12.32 -11.95
N LEU A 226 -8.41 -13.26 -11.74
CA LEU A 226 -8.59 -13.88 -10.43
C LEU A 226 -7.31 -14.65 -10.02
N TRP A 227 -6.71 -15.42 -10.92
CA TRP A 227 -5.45 -16.11 -10.64
C TRP A 227 -4.31 -15.15 -10.28
N THR A 228 -4.11 -14.11 -11.09
CA THR A 228 -3.05 -13.12 -10.83
C THR A 228 -3.30 -12.35 -9.53
N THR A 229 -4.54 -12.03 -9.17
CA THR A 229 -4.87 -11.34 -7.91
C THR A 229 -4.68 -12.23 -6.68
N LEU A 230 -5.01 -13.52 -6.79
CA LEU A 230 -4.77 -14.51 -5.74
C LEU A 230 -3.30 -14.66 -5.37
N SER A 231 -2.37 -14.28 -6.26
CA SER A 231 -0.92 -14.28 -5.99
C SER A 231 -0.50 -13.39 -4.82
N GLU A 232 -1.32 -12.39 -4.45
CA GLU A 232 -1.01 -11.50 -3.33
C GLU A 232 -0.91 -12.30 -2.03
N PHE A 233 -1.77 -13.30 -1.78
CA PHE A 233 -1.74 -14.13 -0.57
C PHE A 233 -0.43 -14.91 -0.38
N PRO A 234 0.00 -15.80 -1.31
CA PRO A 234 1.28 -16.47 -1.18
C PRO A 234 2.43 -15.47 -1.21
N GLY A 235 2.31 -14.35 -1.95
CA GLY A 235 3.28 -13.26 -1.95
C GLY A 235 3.53 -12.68 -0.56
N VAL A 236 2.46 -12.37 0.19
CA VAL A 236 2.57 -11.89 1.58
C VAL A 236 3.29 -12.91 2.45
N LEU A 237 2.86 -14.18 2.41
CA LEU A 237 3.43 -15.24 3.26
C LEU A 237 4.91 -15.50 2.98
N VAL A 238 5.27 -15.59 1.69
CA VAL A 238 6.66 -15.77 1.25
C VAL A 238 7.49 -14.56 1.67
N THR A 239 6.99 -13.34 1.48
CA THR A 239 7.70 -12.12 1.87
C THR A 239 7.92 -12.05 3.37
N LEU A 240 6.90 -12.35 4.19
CA LEU A 240 7.01 -12.41 5.65
C LEU A 240 8.04 -13.44 6.10
N TRP A 241 8.14 -14.57 5.41
CA TRP A 241 9.16 -15.58 5.72
C TRP A 241 10.57 -15.11 5.31
N ILE A 242 10.71 -14.47 4.14
CA ILE A 242 11.98 -13.95 3.64
C ILE A 242 12.49 -12.77 4.48
N ILE A 243 11.61 -11.86 4.92
CA ILE A 243 11.98 -10.61 5.59
C ILE A 243 12.71 -10.85 6.92
N ASP A 244 12.35 -11.92 7.62
CA ASP A 244 13.01 -12.33 8.86
C ASP A 244 14.29 -13.14 8.62
N ARG A 245 14.39 -13.86 7.49
CA ARG A 245 15.60 -14.62 7.12
C ARG A 245 16.70 -13.69 6.59
N ILE A 246 16.41 -12.88 5.58
CA ILE A 246 17.42 -12.17 4.78
C ILE A 246 17.57 -10.71 5.21
N GLY A 247 16.59 -10.15 5.92
CA GLY A 247 16.56 -8.74 6.32
C GLY A 247 15.68 -7.90 5.40
N ARG A 248 15.32 -6.69 5.85
CA ARG A 248 14.28 -5.87 5.21
C ARG A 248 14.78 -5.28 3.89
N LYS A 249 16.02 -4.78 3.89
CA LYS A 249 16.67 -4.15 2.73
C LYS A 249 16.80 -5.11 1.54
N LYS A 250 17.32 -6.30 1.80
CA LYS A 250 17.52 -7.35 0.79
C LYS A 250 16.20 -7.91 0.28
N THR A 251 15.17 -7.98 1.12
CA THR A 251 13.82 -8.41 0.71
C THR A 251 13.19 -7.42 -0.27
N MET A 252 13.32 -6.11 -0.01
CA MET A 252 12.88 -5.07 -0.96
C MET A 252 13.62 -5.19 -2.29
N ALA A 253 14.96 -5.32 -2.26
CA ALA A 253 15.76 -5.46 -3.48
C ALA A 253 15.39 -6.73 -4.27
N LEU A 254 15.23 -7.88 -3.61
CA LEU A 254 14.82 -9.14 -4.23
C LEU A 254 13.45 -8.99 -4.92
N SER A 255 12.50 -8.33 -4.26
CA SER A 255 11.16 -8.11 -4.79
C SER A 255 11.18 -7.35 -6.11
N PHE A 256 11.95 -6.25 -6.17
CA PHE A 256 12.12 -5.47 -7.40
C PHE A 256 12.89 -6.21 -8.50
N LEU A 257 13.91 -7.00 -8.14
CA LEU A 257 14.67 -7.80 -9.10
C LEU A 257 13.80 -8.89 -9.74
N VAL A 258 13.00 -9.62 -8.94
CA VAL A 258 12.10 -10.65 -9.46
C VAL A 258 11.03 -10.02 -10.35
N PHE A 259 10.43 -8.91 -9.94
CA PHE A 259 9.47 -8.18 -10.77
C PHE A 259 10.10 -7.75 -12.11
N SER A 260 11.29 -7.17 -12.08
CA SER A 260 11.98 -6.76 -13.31
C SER A 260 12.32 -7.94 -14.19
N PHE A 261 12.75 -9.07 -13.62
CA PHE A 261 13.06 -10.27 -14.36
C PHE A 261 11.81 -10.84 -15.05
N CYS A 262 10.70 -10.99 -14.31
CA CYS A 262 9.42 -11.42 -14.88
C CYS A 262 8.94 -10.48 -15.99
N SER A 263 9.06 -9.16 -15.79
CA SER A 263 8.69 -8.15 -16.80
C SER A 263 9.58 -8.20 -18.04
N LEU A 264 10.88 -8.48 -17.88
CA LEU A 264 11.80 -8.66 -19.02
C LEU A 264 11.53 -9.97 -19.78
N LEU A 265 11.10 -11.03 -19.10
CA LEU A 265 10.70 -12.27 -19.77
C LEU A 265 9.47 -12.08 -20.68
N LEU A 266 8.62 -11.09 -20.40
CA LEU A 266 7.50 -10.71 -21.27
C LEU A 266 7.94 -10.09 -22.61
N PHE A 267 9.23 -9.78 -22.80
CA PHE A 267 9.75 -9.42 -24.13
C PHE A 267 9.77 -10.61 -25.09
N LEU A 268 9.88 -11.81 -24.54
CA LEU A 268 9.82 -13.03 -25.33
C LEU A 268 8.37 -13.29 -25.75
N CYS A 269 8.20 -13.93 -26.90
CA CYS A 269 6.89 -14.43 -27.31
C CYS A 269 6.51 -15.58 -26.37
N VAL A 270 5.48 -15.34 -25.56
CA VAL A 270 5.00 -16.21 -24.49
C VAL A 270 3.49 -16.40 -24.66
N GLY A 271 2.99 -17.63 -24.51
CA GLY A 271 1.55 -17.93 -24.59
C GLY A 271 0.81 -17.62 -23.28
N ARG A 272 -0.53 -17.51 -23.35
CA ARG A 272 -1.44 -17.15 -22.24
C ARG A 272 -1.10 -17.76 -20.88
N ASN A 273 -0.92 -19.08 -20.80
CA ASN A 273 -0.63 -19.75 -19.51
C ASN A 273 0.67 -19.26 -18.86
N VAL A 274 1.73 -19.09 -19.65
CA VAL A 274 3.02 -18.64 -19.13
C VAL A 274 2.97 -17.15 -18.83
N LEU A 275 2.19 -16.37 -19.59
CA LEU A 275 1.89 -14.97 -19.26
C LEU A 275 1.21 -14.85 -17.88
N THR A 276 0.15 -15.61 -17.63
CA THR A 276 -0.56 -15.63 -16.33
C THR A 276 0.40 -15.99 -15.19
N VAL A 277 1.27 -16.99 -15.38
CA VAL A 277 2.29 -17.37 -14.37
C VAL A 277 3.32 -16.26 -14.12
N LEU A 278 3.81 -15.60 -15.17
CA LEU A 278 4.77 -14.49 -15.01
C LEU A 278 4.14 -13.30 -14.29
N LEU A 279 2.89 -12.95 -14.63
CA LEU A 279 2.15 -11.88 -13.95
C LEU A 279 1.82 -12.25 -12.50
N PHE A 280 1.48 -13.52 -12.23
CA PHE A 280 1.28 -14.05 -10.88
C PHE A 280 2.54 -13.85 -10.02
N ILE A 281 3.71 -14.26 -10.52
CA ILE A 281 4.98 -14.11 -9.78
C ILE A 281 5.31 -12.62 -9.61
N ALA A 282 5.21 -11.82 -10.67
CA ALA A 282 5.48 -10.39 -10.60
C ALA A 282 4.60 -9.69 -9.54
N ARG A 283 3.30 -10.02 -9.52
CA ARG A 283 2.32 -9.42 -8.59
C ARG A 283 2.58 -9.85 -7.13
N ALA A 284 2.88 -11.12 -6.90
CA ALA A 284 3.22 -11.63 -5.58
C ALA A 284 4.43 -10.89 -4.97
N PHE A 285 5.51 -10.72 -5.75
CA PHE A 285 6.74 -10.10 -5.27
C PHE A 285 6.63 -8.58 -5.14
N ILE A 286 5.98 -7.87 -6.07
CA ILE A 286 5.84 -6.41 -5.94
C ILE A 286 4.92 -6.03 -4.77
N SER A 287 3.87 -6.83 -4.50
CA SER A 287 3.04 -6.68 -3.29
C SER A 287 3.88 -6.90 -2.02
N GLY A 288 4.72 -7.94 -2.00
CA GLY A 288 5.70 -8.16 -0.94
C GLY A 288 6.67 -7.00 -0.72
N GLY A 289 7.20 -6.45 -1.81
CA GLY A 289 8.07 -5.26 -1.78
C GLY A 289 7.38 -4.04 -1.15
N PHE A 290 6.07 -3.88 -1.40
CA PHE A 290 5.24 -2.86 -0.78
C PHE A 290 5.21 -3.06 0.75
N GLN A 291 4.90 -4.28 1.21
CA GLN A 291 4.82 -4.61 2.64
C GLN A 291 6.16 -4.41 3.37
N ALA A 292 7.27 -4.84 2.75
CA ALA A 292 8.60 -4.63 3.30
C ALA A 292 8.91 -3.14 3.49
N ALA A 293 8.46 -2.27 2.57
CA ALA A 293 8.61 -0.82 2.70
C ALA A 293 7.76 -0.23 3.85
N TYR A 294 6.54 -0.73 4.07
CA TYR A 294 5.71 -0.34 5.22
C TYR A 294 6.31 -0.73 6.58
N VAL A 295 7.06 -1.83 6.63
CA VAL A 295 7.77 -2.27 7.85
C VAL A 295 9.05 -1.48 8.04
N TYR A 296 9.86 -1.33 6.99
CA TYR A 296 11.17 -0.70 7.06
C TYR A 296 11.10 0.79 7.39
N THR A 297 10.16 1.52 6.79
CA THR A 297 10.04 2.98 6.95
C THR A 297 9.88 3.40 8.43
N PRO A 298 8.95 2.85 9.22
CA PRO A 298 8.81 3.21 10.62
C PRO A 298 9.94 2.69 11.52
N GLU A 299 10.67 1.65 11.11
CA GLU A 299 11.84 1.12 11.83
C GLU A 299 13.07 2.03 11.70
N VAL A 300 13.19 2.77 10.61
CA VAL A 300 14.33 3.68 10.34
C VAL A 300 14.19 5.03 11.05
N TYR A 301 12.97 5.57 11.13
CA TYR A 301 12.75 6.91 11.68
C TYR A 301 12.47 6.88 13.19
N PRO A 302 12.99 7.86 13.95
CA PRO A 302 12.71 7.98 15.38
C PRO A 302 11.25 8.38 15.60
N THR A 303 10.74 8.10 16.80
CA THR A 303 9.30 8.22 17.10
C THR A 303 8.72 9.62 16.79
N ALA A 304 9.51 10.69 16.94
CA ALA A 304 9.07 12.06 16.66
C ALA A 304 8.83 12.37 15.16
N THR A 305 9.60 11.76 14.26
CA THR A 305 9.51 11.99 12.79
C THR A 305 8.95 10.78 12.04
N ARG A 306 8.73 9.64 12.70
CA ARG A 306 8.21 8.39 12.12
C ARG A 306 6.95 8.59 11.27
N ALA A 307 5.95 9.28 11.83
CA ALA A 307 4.69 9.54 11.14
C ALA A 307 4.88 10.41 9.88
N LEU A 308 5.80 11.39 9.94
CA LEU A 308 6.15 12.24 8.80
C LEU A 308 6.94 11.48 7.73
N GLY A 309 7.88 10.63 8.13
CA GLY A 309 8.63 9.77 7.23
C GLY A 309 7.69 8.86 6.44
N LEU A 310 6.83 8.11 7.14
CA LEU A 310 5.84 7.24 6.49
C LEU A 310 4.84 8.03 5.64
N GLY A 311 4.36 9.18 6.13
CA GLY A 311 3.41 10.03 5.40
C GLY A 311 3.97 10.61 4.10
N THR A 312 5.20 11.12 4.12
CA THR A 312 5.87 11.66 2.92
C THR A 312 6.22 10.58 1.90
N CYS A 313 6.67 9.42 2.37
CA CYS A 313 6.91 8.24 1.53
C CYS A 313 5.60 7.75 0.86
N SER A 314 4.51 7.65 1.64
CA SER A 314 3.19 7.29 1.12
C SER A 314 2.68 8.32 0.11
N GLY A 315 2.90 9.62 0.36
CA GLY A 315 2.61 10.69 -0.60
C GLY A 315 3.34 10.49 -1.93
N MET A 316 4.62 10.14 -1.89
CA MET A 316 5.39 9.86 -3.10
C MET A 316 4.92 8.59 -3.84
N ALA A 317 4.48 7.56 -3.11
CA ALA A 317 3.81 6.41 -3.71
C ALA A 317 2.53 6.81 -4.47
N ARG A 318 1.76 7.78 -3.98
CA ARG A 318 0.58 8.28 -4.71
C ARG A 318 0.96 9.00 -6.00
N VAL A 319 2.10 9.69 -6.05
CA VAL A 319 2.63 10.26 -7.29
C VAL A 319 2.94 9.15 -8.30
N GLY A 320 3.58 8.05 -7.88
CA GLY A 320 3.82 6.88 -8.72
C GLY A 320 2.52 6.26 -9.26
N ALA A 321 1.52 6.10 -8.39
CA ALA A 321 0.20 5.61 -8.77
C ALA A 321 -0.55 6.54 -9.75
N LEU A 322 -0.33 7.86 -9.67
CA LEU A 322 -0.93 8.85 -10.58
C LEU A 322 -0.31 8.81 -11.98
N ILE A 323 1.00 8.54 -12.06
CA ILE A 323 1.74 8.50 -13.34
C ILE A 323 1.45 7.18 -14.09
N THR A 324 1.22 6.10 -13.36
CA THR A 324 1.06 4.76 -13.93
C THR A 324 0.00 4.64 -15.03
N PRO A 325 -1.23 5.17 -14.92
CA PRO A 325 -2.23 5.03 -15.98
C PRO A 325 -1.78 5.62 -17.32
N PHE A 326 -1.04 6.73 -17.29
CA PHE A 326 -0.48 7.32 -18.51
C PHE A 326 0.54 6.41 -19.19
N ILE A 327 1.28 5.60 -18.41
CA ILE A 327 2.28 4.67 -18.95
C ILE A 327 1.62 3.35 -19.32
N ALA A 328 0.83 2.76 -18.42
CA ALA A 328 0.18 1.46 -18.63
C ALA A 328 -0.93 1.47 -19.69
N GLN A 329 -1.62 2.59 -19.91
CA GLN A 329 -2.72 2.66 -20.89
C GLN A 329 -2.27 3.40 -22.17
N VAL A 330 -1.80 4.65 -22.06
CA VAL A 330 -1.48 5.45 -23.25
C VAL A 330 -0.18 5.00 -23.93
N MET A 331 0.87 4.69 -23.16
CA MET A 331 2.14 4.26 -23.77
C MET A 331 2.09 2.82 -24.29
N LEU A 332 1.22 1.99 -23.72
CA LEU A 332 0.98 0.62 -24.16
C LEU A 332 0.38 0.56 -25.57
N GLU A 333 -0.55 1.46 -25.89
CA GLU A 333 -1.12 1.61 -27.24
C GLU A 333 -0.04 1.92 -28.29
N SER A 334 1.00 2.66 -27.91
CA SER A 334 2.13 2.96 -28.81
C SER A 334 3.09 1.78 -28.94
N SER A 335 3.52 1.21 -27.81
CA SER A 335 4.44 0.06 -27.80
C SER A 335 4.42 -0.67 -26.46
N VAL A 336 4.06 -1.95 -26.50
CA VAL A 336 4.12 -2.85 -25.35
C VAL A 336 5.54 -2.98 -24.81
N TYR A 337 6.53 -3.12 -25.70
CA TYR A 337 7.94 -3.26 -25.32
C TYR A 337 8.47 -2.01 -24.60
N LEU A 338 8.10 -0.81 -25.05
CA LEU A 338 8.51 0.44 -24.39
C LEU A 338 7.96 0.50 -22.96
N THR A 339 6.69 0.08 -22.79
CA THR A 339 6.01 0.04 -21.48
C THR A 339 6.69 -0.92 -20.52
N LEU A 340 7.03 -2.12 -20.98
CA LEU A 340 7.78 -3.10 -20.20
C LEU A 340 9.20 -2.62 -19.85
N VAL A 341 9.92 -1.93 -20.76
CA VAL A 341 11.24 -1.34 -20.46
C VAL A 341 11.13 -0.32 -19.32
N VAL A 342 10.12 0.55 -19.36
CA VAL A 342 9.98 1.60 -18.33
C VAL A 342 9.70 1.00 -16.96
N TYR A 343 8.79 0.03 -16.86
CA TYR A 343 8.50 -0.64 -15.58
C TYR A 343 9.69 -1.45 -15.06
N SER A 344 10.33 -2.26 -15.91
CA SER A 344 11.51 -3.05 -15.53
C SER A 344 12.70 -2.16 -15.13
N GLY A 345 13.01 -1.14 -15.93
CA GLY A 345 14.08 -0.18 -15.64
C GLY A 345 13.87 0.58 -14.34
N CYS A 346 12.64 1.05 -14.07
CA CYS A 346 12.29 1.70 -12.82
C CYS A 346 12.50 0.77 -11.61
N CYS A 347 12.09 -0.50 -11.73
CA CYS A 347 12.31 -1.51 -10.69
C CYS A 347 13.78 -1.89 -10.50
N LEU A 348 14.59 -1.99 -11.56
CA LEU A 348 16.04 -2.22 -11.42
C LEU A 348 16.73 -1.08 -10.67
N LEU A 349 16.38 0.17 -11.01
CA LEU A 349 16.88 1.32 -10.27
C LEU A 349 16.42 1.29 -8.81
N ALA A 350 15.17 0.87 -8.53
CA ALA A 350 14.65 0.74 -7.18
C ALA A 350 15.32 -0.40 -6.39
N ALA A 351 15.70 -1.49 -7.05
CA ALA A 351 16.49 -2.56 -6.46
C ALA A 351 17.88 -2.06 -6.05
N LEU A 352 18.54 -1.29 -6.92
CA LEU A 352 19.81 -0.64 -6.60
C LEU A 352 19.65 0.35 -5.45
N ALA A 353 18.62 1.21 -5.48
CA ALA A 353 18.32 2.15 -4.40
C ALA A 353 18.09 1.42 -3.06
N SER A 354 17.39 0.29 -3.09
CA SER A 354 17.21 -0.58 -1.93
C SER A 354 18.55 -1.09 -1.42
N CYS A 355 19.45 -1.53 -2.31
CA CYS A 355 20.81 -1.93 -1.94
C CYS A 355 21.70 -0.80 -1.41
N PHE A 356 21.41 0.47 -1.71
CA PHE A 356 22.12 1.63 -1.17
C PHE A 356 21.56 2.18 0.14
N LEU A 357 20.45 1.64 0.65
CA LEU A 357 19.93 2.05 1.96
C LEU A 357 21.00 1.85 3.05
N PRO A 358 21.29 2.89 3.86
CA PRO A 358 22.44 2.87 4.77
C PRO A 358 22.24 1.97 6.00
N ILE A 359 20.99 1.65 6.35
CA ILE A 359 20.63 0.99 7.60
C ILE A 359 19.88 -0.32 7.31
N GLU A 360 20.31 -1.42 7.91
CA GLU A 360 19.53 -2.67 8.00
C GLU A 360 18.80 -2.70 9.35
N THR A 361 17.51 -2.99 9.33
CA THR A 361 16.64 -2.93 10.52
C THR A 361 16.34 -4.31 11.10
N LYS A 362 16.84 -5.40 10.48
CA LYS A 362 16.67 -6.77 10.98
C LYS A 362 17.06 -6.89 12.46
N GLY A 363 16.10 -7.31 13.29
CA GLY A 363 16.30 -7.55 14.72
C GLY A 363 16.40 -6.30 15.59
N ARG A 364 16.17 -5.10 15.03
CA ARG A 364 16.12 -3.85 15.81
C ARG A 364 14.71 -3.63 16.36
N GLY A 365 14.61 -3.27 17.64
CA GLY A 365 13.35 -2.79 18.22
C GLY A 365 12.97 -1.43 17.65
N LEU A 366 11.68 -1.07 17.72
CA LEU A 366 11.21 0.27 17.36
C LEU A 366 11.90 1.30 18.26
N GLN A 367 12.65 2.23 17.65
CA GLN A 367 13.42 3.22 18.41
C GLN A 367 12.49 4.18 19.16
N GLU A 368 12.56 4.17 20.49
CA GLU A 368 11.82 5.08 21.39
C GLU A 368 12.61 6.38 21.68
N SER A 369 13.85 6.49 21.22
CA SER A 369 14.75 7.61 21.52
C SER A 369 14.35 8.92 20.83
N SER A 370 14.60 10.03 21.55
CA SER A 370 14.36 11.38 21.06
C SER A 370 15.44 11.79 20.04
N HIS A 371 15.16 12.81 19.20
CA HIS A 371 16.08 13.30 18.16
C HIS A 371 17.48 13.69 18.69
N LYS A 372 17.62 13.99 20.00
CA LYS A 372 18.88 14.36 20.65
C LYS A 372 19.77 13.17 21.01
N GLU A 373 19.19 12.02 21.35
CA GLU A 373 19.94 10.82 21.76
C GLU A 373 20.41 10.01 20.54
N TRP A 374 19.70 10.13 19.43
CA TRP A 374 19.95 9.34 18.22
C TRP A 374 21.30 9.64 17.55
N GLY A 375 21.77 10.90 17.62
CA GLY A 375 23.09 11.27 17.12
C GLY A 375 24.24 10.64 17.92
N GLN A 376 23.99 10.25 19.18
CA GLN A 376 25.00 9.63 20.05
C GLN A 376 25.03 8.09 19.91
N GLU A 377 23.91 7.43 19.58
CA GLU A 377 23.89 5.98 19.34
C GLU A 377 24.63 5.56 18.05
N MET A 378 24.68 6.44 17.04
CA MET A 378 25.35 6.19 15.76
C MET A 378 26.86 6.49 15.80
N VAL A 379 27.27 7.43 16.65
CA VAL A 379 28.68 7.67 16.96
C VAL A 379 29.01 6.81 18.16
N GLY A 380 29.35 5.54 17.95
CA GLY A 380 29.59 4.54 19.01
C GLY A 380 30.49 5.02 20.17
N ARG A 381 29.92 5.81 21.09
CA ARG A 381 30.42 6.05 22.42
C ARG A 381 29.61 5.11 23.28
N GLY A 382 30.16 3.91 23.46
CA GLY A 382 29.73 3.04 24.53
C GLY A 382 29.74 3.85 25.83
N SER A 383 28.56 4.12 26.38
CA SER A 383 28.42 4.50 27.77
C SER A 383 28.65 3.25 28.62
N HIS A 384 29.89 2.76 28.63
CA HIS A 384 30.40 2.21 29.87
C HIS A 384 30.47 3.38 30.85
N SER A 385 29.47 3.47 31.73
CA SER A 385 29.62 4.19 32.98
C SER A 385 30.30 3.24 33.96
N PRO A 386 31.51 3.53 34.47
CA PRO A 386 31.98 2.97 35.72
C PRO A 386 31.47 3.84 36.86
N GLY A 387 30.85 3.22 37.87
CA GLY A 387 30.32 3.89 39.06
C GLY A 387 29.19 3.10 39.68
#